data_AF-A0A5J5GCR3-F1
#
_entry.id   AF-A0A5J5GCR3-F1
#
_cell.length_a   1.000
_cell.length_b   1.000
_cell.length_c   1.000
_cell.angle_alpha   90.00
_cell.angle_beta   90.00
_cell.angle_gamma   90.00
#
_symmetry.space_group_name_H-M   'P 1'
#
loop_
_entity.id
_entity.type
_entity.pdbx_description
1 polymer ?
#
loop_
_entity_poly.entity_id
_entity_poly.type
_entity_poly.pdbx_seq_one_letter_code
_entity_poly.pdbx_strand_id
1 'polypeptide(L)'
;MGRRPAPPKLSEAFLNRQRDEYYWPLEAYNSKSIYLLGASKEGEIPDEMASFEILQAIATLYSEHGFTNEAIMEHHPIQQWREEGVMIPVPVLNMLVNAWAKYLEGPSGMTMGEAFNLEGHGQGKKPKRERLQNILRERQLARAAIAAYLGAGASDAGGISKSEAHAIVAERFNVSEDTVKRAHKKWEAHEMERLRVAGAFSENEDDDLGA
;
A
#
# COMPACT_ATOMS: atom_id res chain seq x y z
N MET A 1 28.65 -10.94 49.71
CA MET A 1 27.77 -11.00 48.52
C MET A 1 26.42 -10.37 48.88
N GLY A 2 26.10 -9.20 48.33
CA GLY A 2 24.83 -8.52 48.59
C GLY A 2 23.69 -9.20 47.83
N ARG A 3 22.64 -9.63 48.53
CA ARG A 3 21.41 -10.12 47.88
C ARG A 3 20.78 -8.94 47.12
N ARG A 4 20.61 -9.10 45.80
CA ARG A 4 19.83 -8.15 44.99
C ARG A 4 18.42 -8.05 45.60
N PRO A 5 17.86 -6.84 45.80
CA PRO A 5 16.50 -6.71 46.28
C PRO A 5 15.56 -7.39 45.28
N ALA A 6 14.68 -8.24 45.80
CA ALA A 6 13.65 -8.87 44.99
C ALA A 6 12.72 -7.76 44.45
N PRO A 7 12.33 -7.81 43.18
CA PRO A 7 11.37 -6.85 42.65
C PRO A 7 10.08 -6.89 43.48
N PRO A 8 9.40 -5.74 43.64
CA PRO A 8 8.17 -5.68 44.43
C PRO A 8 7.13 -6.64 43.87
N LYS A 9 6.46 -7.39 44.75
CA LYS A 9 5.32 -8.23 44.36
C LYS A 9 4.13 -7.32 44.02
N LEU A 10 3.77 -7.26 42.75
CA LEU A 10 2.53 -6.62 42.29
C LEU A 10 1.33 -7.42 42.81
N SER A 11 0.23 -6.75 43.13
CA SER A 11 -0.98 -7.43 43.61
C SER A 11 -1.69 -8.15 42.46
N GLU A 12 -2.31 -9.30 42.74
CA GLU A 12 -3.12 -10.03 41.74
C GLU A 12 -4.22 -9.15 41.14
N ALA A 13 -4.82 -8.26 41.93
CA ALA A 13 -5.81 -7.31 41.44
C ALA A 13 -5.21 -6.27 40.46
N PHE A 14 -3.98 -5.82 40.68
CA PHE A 14 -3.28 -4.93 39.75
C PHE A 14 -2.89 -5.67 38.48
N LEU A 15 -2.40 -6.91 38.59
CA LEU A 15 -2.06 -7.77 37.45
C LEU A 15 -3.28 -8.14 36.62
N ASN A 16 -4.40 -8.51 37.26
CA ASN A 16 -5.65 -8.80 36.57
C ASN A 16 -6.23 -7.54 35.94
N ARG A 17 -6.23 -6.38 36.63
CA ARG A 17 -6.71 -5.12 36.04
C ARG A 17 -5.85 -4.69 34.84
N GLN A 18 -4.53 -4.82 34.92
CA GLN A 18 -3.62 -4.57 33.80
C GLN A 18 -3.84 -5.57 32.67
N ARG A 19 -4.10 -6.85 32.98
CA ARG A 19 -4.42 -7.88 31.98
C ARG A 19 -5.75 -7.59 31.30
N ASP A 20 -6.80 -7.30 32.07
CA ASP A 20 -8.13 -7.02 31.55
C ASP A 20 -8.13 -5.69 30.74
N GLU A 21 -7.39 -4.66 31.17
CA GLU A 21 -7.16 -3.43 30.39
C GLU A 21 -6.29 -3.65 29.14
N TYR A 22 -5.38 -4.62 29.18
CA TYR A 22 -4.51 -4.93 28.05
C TYR A 22 -5.20 -5.81 27.01
N TYR A 23 -6.07 -6.74 27.40
CA TYR A 23 -6.68 -7.72 26.48
C TYR A 23 -8.11 -7.38 26.04
N TRP A 24 -8.83 -6.45 26.68
CA TRP A 24 -10.19 -6.10 26.25
C TRP A 24 -10.30 -5.68 24.77
N PRO A 25 -9.32 -5.00 24.13
CA PRO A 25 -9.46 -4.67 22.71
C PRO A 25 -9.42 -5.93 21.83
N LEU A 26 -8.61 -6.92 22.21
CA LEU A 26 -8.55 -8.22 21.53
C LEU A 26 -9.83 -9.03 21.74
N GLU A 27 -10.41 -8.99 22.95
CA GLU A 27 -11.70 -9.64 23.22
C GLU A 27 -12.83 -9.00 22.41
N ALA A 28 -12.91 -7.67 22.39
CA ALA A 28 -13.88 -6.94 21.60
C ALA A 28 -13.72 -7.23 20.09
N TYR A 29 -12.49 -7.27 19.61
CA TYR A 29 -12.16 -7.68 18.25
C TYR A 29 -12.62 -9.10 17.93
N ASN A 30 -12.37 -10.05 18.82
CA ASN A 30 -12.76 -11.45 18.64
C ASN A 30 -14.29 -11.58 18.58
N SER A 31 -15.01 -10.97 19.52
CA SER A 31 -16.47 -10.96 19.52
C SER A 31 -17.04 -10.34 18.24
N LYS A 32 -16.50 -9.19 17.81
CA LYS A 32 -16.90 -8.54 16.57
C LYS A 32 -16.65 -9.43 15.34
N SER A 33 -15.48 -10.05 15.26
CA SER A 33 -15.10 -10.91 14.13
C SER A 33 -16.01 -12.15 14.02
N ILE A 34 -16.31 -12.79 15.15
CA ILE A 34 -17.24 -13.95 15.18
C ILE A 34 -18.62 -13.53 14.72
N TYR A 35 -19.15 -12.42 15.26
CA TYR A 35 -20.47 -11.91 14.89
C TYR A 35 -20.56 -11.60 13.39
N LEU A 36 -19.62 -10.81 12.85
CA LEU A 36 -19.64 -10.39 11.46
C LEU A 36 -19.62 -11.57 10.50
N LEU A 37 -18.87 -12.62 10.82
CA LEU A 37 -18.80 -13.79 9.95
C LEU A 37 -20.00 -14.71 10.07
N GLY A 38 -20.61 -14.79 11.26
CA GLY A 38 -21.92 -15.43 11.42
C GLY A 38 -22.95 -14.73 10.55
N ALA A 39 -23.10 -13.42 10.73
CA ALA A 39 -24.03 -12.58 9.97
C ALA A 39 -23.79 -12.66 8.45
N SER A 40 -22.52 -12.69 8.02
CA SER A 40 -22.17 -12.84 6.60
C SER A 40 -22.59 -14.20 6.02
N LYS A 41 -22.29 -15.29 6.75
CA LYS A 41 -22.69 -16.65 6.34
C LYS A 41 -24.19 -16.85 6.29
N GLU A 42 -24.92 -16.15 7.16
CA GLU A 42 -26.38 -16.15 7.21
C GLU A 42 -27.00 -15.20 6.17
N GLY A 43 -26.19 -14.42 5.45
CA GLY A 43 -26.61 -13.47 4.43
C GLY A 43 -27.24 -12.18 4.99
N GLU A 44 -27.09 -11.92 6.29
CA GLU A 44 -27.57 -10.70 6.93
C GLU A 44 -26.74 -9.47 6.53
N ILE A 45 -25.44 -9.67 6.30
CA ILE A 45 -24.54 -8.65 5.77
C ILE A 45 -23.71 -9.20 4.60
N PRO A 46 -23.27 -8.35 3.65
CA PRO A 46 -22.34 -8.79 2.60
C PRO A 46 -20.95 -9.13 3.14
N ASP A 47 -20.28 -10.09 2.51
CA ASP A 47 -18.90 -10.51 2.83
C ASP A 47 -17.92 -9.33 2.77
N GLU A 48 -18.11 -8.40 1.84
CA GLU A 48 -17.26 -7.23 1.70
C GLU A 48 -17.37 -6.30 2.90
N MET A 49 -18.59 -6.11 3.43
CA MET A 49 -18.83 -5.27 4.61
C MET A 49 -18.19 -5.90 5.85
N ALA A 50 -18.42 -7.21 6.06
CA ALA A 50 -17.75 -7.95 7.14
C ALA A 50 -16.22 -7.83 7.05
N SER A 51 -15.67 -7.98 5.84
CA SER A 51 -14.23 -7.88 5.59
C SER A 51 -13.67 -6.49 5.94
N PHE A 52 -14.32 -5.41 5.50
CA PHE A 52 -13.85 -4.06 5.82
C PHE A 52 -13.93 -3.73 7.30
N GLU A 53 -14.99 -4.16 7.99
CA GLU A 53 -15.12 -3.99 9.44
C GLU A 53 -14.03 -4.72 10.22
N ILE A 54 -13.64 -5.92 9.77
CA ILE A 54 -12.55 -6.68 10.39
C ILE A 54 -11.19 -6.04 10.09
N LEU A 55 -10.95 -5.62 8.84
CA LEU A 55 -9.72 -4.91 8.46
C LEU A 55 -9.55 -3.61 9.25
N GLN A 56 -10.64 -2.86 9.46
CA GLN A 56 -10.62 -1.66 10.28
C GLN A 56 -10.27 -2.00 11.74
N ALA A 57 -10.87 -3.04 12.31
CA ALA A 57 -10.57 -3.45 13.68
C ALA A 57 -9.11 -3.90 13.86
N ILE A 58 -8.55 -4.64 12.90
CA ILE A 58 -7.12 -5.01 12.88
C ILE A 58 -6.23 -3.76 12.84
N ALA A 59 -6.56 -2.80 11.96
CA ALA A 59 -5.81 -1.56 11.86
C ALA A 59 -5.83 -0.78 13.19
N THR A 60 -6.99 -0.65 13.83
CA THR A 60 -7.16 -0.02 15.14
C THR A 60 -6.35 -0.73 16.23
N LEU A 61 -6.38 -2.06 16.31
CA LEU A 61 -5.57 -2.83 17.26
C LEU A 61 -4.08 -2.52 17.11
N TYR A 62 -3.60 -2.41 15.88
CA TYR A 62 -2.21 -2.06 15.63
C TYR A 62 -1.91 -0.59 15.98
N SER A 63 -2.69 0.36 15.44
CA SER A 63 -2.35 1.79 15.50
C SER A 63 -2.68 2.44 16.84
N GLU A 64 -3.77 2.05 17.49
CA GLU A 64 -4.26 2.69 18.72
C GLU A 64 -3.87 1.92 19.98
N HIS A 65 -3.80 0.58 19.87
CA HIS A 65 -3.51 -0.29 21.01
C HIS A 65 -2.10 -0.91 20.98
N GLY A 66 -1.35 -0.74 19.89
CA GLY A 66 0.05 -1.17 19.80
C GLY A 66 0.25 -2.69 19.73
N PHE A 67 -0.77 -3.46 19.34
CA PHE A 67 -0.63 -4.90 19.19
C PHE A 67 0.23 -5.26 17.98
N THR A 68 1.08 -6.27 18.15
CA THR A 68 1.83 -6.85 17.03
C THR A 68 0.94 -7.79 16.22
N ASN A 69 1.37 -8.09 14.99
CA ASN A 69 0.67 -9.07 14.16
C ASN A 69 0.60 -10.44 14.86
N GLU A 70 1.68 -10.87 15.53
CA GLU A 70 1.72 -12.15 16.25
C GLU A 70 0.67 -12.20 17.35
N ALA A 71 0.51 -11.12 18.12
CA ALA A 71 -0.47 -11.04 19.20
C ALA A 71 -1.91 -11.11 18.66
N ILE A 72 -2.21 -10.40 17.57
CA ILE A 72 -3.54 -10.41 16.93
C ILE A 72 -3.84 -11.82 16.38
N MET A 73 -2.87 -12.43 15.70
CA MET A 73 -3.05 -13.74 15.07
C MET A 73 -3.17 -14.86 16.10
N GLU A 74 -2.40 -14.83 17.20
CA GLU A 74 -2.54 -15.80 18.30
C GLU A 74 -3.97 -15.82 18.86
N HIS A 75 -4.56 -14.62 19.00
CA HIS A 75 -5.88 -14.45 19.61
C HIS A 75 -7.04 -14.52 18.61
N HIS A 76 -6.78 -14.56 17.30
CA HIS A 76 -7.80 -14.56 16.28
C HIS A 76 -8.74 -15.79 16.42
N PRO A 77 -10.08 -15.61 16.43
CA PRO A 77 -11.01 -16.68 16.79
C PRO A 77 -11.18 -17.74 15.68
N ILE A 78 -10.74 -17.43 14.46
CA ILE A 78 -10.89 -18.29 13.29
C ILE A 78 -9.56 -18.92 12.96
N GLN A 79 -9.51 -20.24 13.01
CA GLN A 79 -8.30 -21.00 12.71
C GLN A 79 -7.77 -20.75 11.29
N GLN A 80 -8.64 -20.80 10.27
CA GLN A 80 -8.23 -20.60 8.88
C GLN A 80 -7.53 -19.25 8.68
N TRP A 81 -7.99 -18.19 9.34
CA TRP A 81 -7.38 -16.86 9.18
C TRP A 81 -6.03 -16.75 9.87
N ARG A 82 -5.79 -17.55 10.92
CA ARG A 82 -4.48 -17.66 11.55
C ARG A 82 -3.46 -18.35 10.66
N GLU A 83 -3.92 -19.30 9.85
CA GLU A 83 -3.07 -20.20 9.06
C GLU A 83 -2.90 -19.73 7.61
N GLU A 84 -3.91 -19.04 7.05
CA GLU A 84 -4.00 -18.63 5.64
C GLU A 84 -4.01 -17.10 5.49
N GLY A 85 -2.96 -16.44 5.96
CA GLY A 85 -2.81 -14.98 5.91
C GLY A 85 -1.66 -14.51 5.01
N VAL A 86 -1.73 -13.25 4.56
CA VAL A 86 -0.60 -12.53 3.94
C VAL A 86 -0.24 -11.30 4.77
N MET A 87 1.06 -11.02 4.90
CA MET A 87 1.52 -9.81 5.57
C MET A 87 1.29 -8.58 4.69
N ILE A 88 0.48 -7.64 5.18
CA ILE A 88 0.21 -6.37 4.49
C ILE A 88 0.89 -5.23 5.25
N PRO A 89 1.68 -4.37 4.59
CA PRO A 89 2.22 -3.18 5.24
C PRO A 89 1.10 -2.29 5.78
N VAL A 90 1.20 -1.88 7.05
CA VAL A 90 0.19 -1.04 7.72
C VAL A 90 -0.18 0.22 6.93
N PRO A 91 0.76 0.96 6.29
CA PRO A 91 0.38 2.10 5.45
C PRO A 91 -0.56 1.74 4.30
N VAL A 92 -0.42 0.54 3.72
CA VAL A 92 -1.30 0.05 2.65
C VAL A 92 -2.67 -0.30 3.21
N LEU A 93 -2.73 -0.96 4.36
CA LEU A 93 -3.98 -1.27 5.06
C LEU A 93 -4.75 0.03 5.39
N ASN A 94 -4.07 1.04 5.92
CA ASN A 94 -4.66 2.32 6.29
C ASN A 94 -5.29 3.05 5.10
N MET A 95 -4.74 2.92 3.89
CA MET A 95 -5.35 3.52 2.69
C MET A 95 -6.77 2.98 2.43
N LEU A 96 -7.00 1.69 2.69
CA LEU A 96 -8.30 1.04 2.52
C LEU A 96 -9.23 1.36 3.69
N VAL A 97 -8.74 1.21 4.92
CA VAL A 97 -9.53 1.42 6.14
C VAL A 97 -9.98 2.88 6.27
N ASN A 98 -9.14 3.85 5.94
CA ASN A 98 -9.53 5.26 6.00
C ASN A 98 -10.62 5.60 4.97
N ALA A 99 -10.59 4.97 3.79
CA ALA A 99 -11.65 5.13 2.80
C ALA A 99 -12.97 4.50 3.28
N TRP A 100 -12.90 3.36 3.96
CA TRP A 100 -14.05 2.72 4.58
C TRP A 100 -14.65 3.57 5.72
N ALA A 101 -13.82 4.05 6.65
CA ALA A 101 -14.26 4.93 7.72
C ALA A 101 -14.95 6.19 7.17
N LYS A 102 -14.36 6.81 6.13
CA LYS A 102 -14.96 7.95 5.42
C LYS A 102 -16.33 7.62 4.82
N TYR A 103 -16.53 6.40 4.33
CA TYR A 103 -17.83 5.98 3.79
C TYR A 103 -18.89 5.89 4.91
N LEU A 104 -18.54 5.29 6.05
CA LEU A 104 -19.44 5.13 7.19
C LEU A 104 -19.80 6.45 7.88
N GLU A 105 -18.81 7.34 8.04
CA GLU A 105 -18.95 8.64 8.71
C GLU A 105 -19.39 9.75 7.75
N GLY A 106 -19.49 9.43 6.46
CA GLY A 106 -19.81 10.37 5.39
C GLY A 106 -21.24 10.89 5.46
N PRO A 107 -21.54 12.02 4.79
CA PRO A 107 -22.90 12.53 4.69
C PRO A 107 -23.82 11.52 4.00
N SER A 108 -25.10 11.51 4.39
CA SER A 108 -26.12 10.67 3.76
C SER A 108 -26.14 10.87 2.24
N GLY A 109 -25.99 9.76 1.50
CA GLY A 109 -25.94 9.76 0.04
C GLY A 109 -24.53 9.73 -0.57
N MET A 110 -23.46 9.80 0.24
CA MET A 110 -22.10 9.51 -0.25
C MET A 110 -21.99 8.07 -0.73
N THR A 111 -21.45 7.87 -1.93
CA THR A 111 -21.20 6.51 -2.46
C THR A 111 -19.87 5.96 -1.94
N MET A 112 -19.75 4.62 -1.92
CA MET A 112 -18.47 3.97 -1.65
C MET A 112 -17.41 4.39 -2.70
N GLY A 113 -17.81 4.55 -3.96
CA GLY A 113 -16.91 5.02 -5.01
C GLY A 113 -16.39 6.44 -4.76
N GLU A 114 -17.18 7.32 -4.17
CA GLU A 114 -16.73 8.66 -3.75
C GLU A 114 -15.80 8.61 -2.54
N ALA A 115 -16.12 7.81 -1.53
CA ALA A 115 -15.30 7.66 -0.33
C ALA A 115 -13.91 7.09 -0.68
N PHE A 116 -13.87 6.05 -1.52
CA PHE A 116 -12.64 5.41 -2.03
C PHE A 116 -11.96 6.20 -3.15
N ASN A 117 -12.50 7.36 -3.51
CA ASN A 117 -11.98 8.17 -4.60
C ASN A 117 -11.84 7.37 -5.91
N LEU A 118 -12.74 6.44 -6.20
CA LEU A 118 -12.82 5.68 -7.46
C LEU A 118 -13.76 6.36 -8.47
N GLU A 119 -14.76 7.07 -7.97
CA GLU A 119 -15.68 7.90 -8.74
C GLU A 119 -15.21 9.36 -8.78
N GLY A 120 -15.66 10.10 -9.79
CA GLY A 120 -15.50 11.55 -9.85
C GLY A 120 -16.80 12.22 -9.44
N HIS A 121 -16.74 13.30 -8.65
CA HIS A 121 -17.94 14.07 -8.32
C HIS A 121 -18.57 14.66 -9.60
N GLY A 122 -19.79 14.23 -9.95
CA GLY A 122 -20.60 14.81 -11.01
C GLY A 122 -20.62 14.05 -12.35
N GLN A 123 -21.65 14.33 -13.15
CA GLN A 123 -21.91 13.74 -14.46
C GLN A 123 -20.79 14.11 -15.45
N GLY A 124 -20.23 13.12 -16.15
CA GLY A 124 -19.27 13.32 -17.24
C GLY A 124 -17.77 13.17 -16.90
N LYS A 125 -17.40 12.86 -15.65
CA LYS A 125 -16.01 12.53 -15.31
C LYS A 125 -15.67 11.11 -15.74
N LYS A 126 -14.58 10.94 -16.51
CA LYS A 126 -14.06 9.62 -16.90
C LYS A 126 -13.77 8.75 -15.66
N PRO A 127 -14.00 7.42 -15.72
CA PRO A 127 -13.67 6.53 -14.61
C PRO A 127 -12.20 6.67 -14.23
N LYS A 128 -11.90 6.82 -12.92
CA LYS A 128 -10.51 6.94 -12.46
C LYS A 128 -9.68 5.70 -12.79
N ARG A 129 -10.32 4.55 -13.01
CA ARG A 129 -9.70 3.33 -13.54
C ARG A 129 -9.05 3.53 -14.91
N GLU A 130 -9.77 4.11 -15.88
CA GLU A 130 -9.23 4.36 -17.23
C GLU A 130 -8.06 5.35 -17.15
N ARG A 131 -8.20 6.39 -16.31
CA ARG A 131 -7.12 7.35 -16.05
C ARG A 131 -5.88 6.65 -15.46
N LEU A 132 -6.05 5.77 -14.48
CA LEU A 132 -4.95 5.02 -13.87
C LEU A 132 -4.27 4.12 -14.90
N GLN A 133 -5.04 3.36 -15.69
CA GLN A 133 -4.49 2.51 -16.75
C GLN A 133 -3.71 3.32 -17.78
N ASN A 134 -4.22 4.48 -18.19
CA ASN A 134 -3.53 5.38 -19.10
C ASN A 134 -2.23 5.92 -18.49
N ILE A 135 -2.24 6.35 -17.22
CA ILE A 135 -1.04 6.80 -16.52
C ILE A 135 -0.01 5.67 -16.43
N LEU A 136 -0.41 4.46 -16.03
CA LEU A 136 0.48 3.32 -15.91
C LEU A 136 1.11 2.95 -17.25
N ARG A 137 0.30 2.95 -18.33
CA ARG A 137 0.75 2.68 -19.69
C ARG A 137 1.72 3.76 -20.18
N GLU A 138 1.39 5.05 -20.02
CA GLU A 138 2.28 6.15 -20.39
C GLU A 138 3.62 6.08 -19.63
N ARG A 139 3.58 5.84 -18.31
CA ARG A 139 4.80 5.71 -17.50
C ARG A 139 5.61 4.46 -17.87
N GLN A 140 4.97 3.38 -18.32
CA GLN A 140 5.66 2.20 -18.84
C GLN A 140 6.42 2.52 -20.13
N LEU A 141 5.77 3.21 -21.08
CA LEU A 141 6.41 3.65 -22.32
C LEU A 141 7.57 4.60 -22.06
N ALA A 142 7.40 5.56 -21.13
CA ALA A 142 8.46 6.49 -20.74
C ALA A 142 9.68 5.75 -20.14
N ARG A 143 9.45 4.83 -19.19
CA ARG A 143 10.51 4.01 -18.59
C ARG A 143 11.23 3.16 -19.62
N ALA A 144 10.48 2.55 -20.54
CA ALA A 144 11.07 1.74 -21.60
C ALA A 144 11.95 2.58 -22.54
N ALA A 145 11.52 3.80 -22.87
CA ALA A 145 12.31 4.72 -23.69
C ALA A 145 13.60 5.18 -22.98
N ILE A 146 13.51 5.51 -21.69
CA ILE A 146 14.68 5.86 -20.87
C ILE A 146 15.64 4.68 -20.78
N ALA A 147 15.14 3.47 -20.50
CA ALA A 147 15.96 2.27 -20.40
C ALA A 147 16.65 1.92 -21.73
N ALA A 148 15.94 2.04 -22.86
CA ALA A 148 16.53 1.83 -24.18
C ALA A 148 17.63 2.85 -24.48
N TYR A 149 17.39 4.13 -24.17
CA TYR A 149 18.36 5.21 -24.37
C TYR A 149 19.61 5.04 -23.49
N LEU A 150 19.43 4.87 -22.18
CA LEU A 150 20.54 4.71 -21.22
C LEU A 150 21.30 3.39 -21.44
N GLY A 151 20.58 2.29 -21.68
CA GLY A 151 21.19 0.98 -21.90
C GLY A 151 22.06 0.91 -23.15
N ALA A 152 21.66 1.60 -24.23
CA ALA A 152 22.49 1.71 -25.42
C ALA A 152 23.73 2.58 -25.19
N GLY A 153 23.62 3.66 -24.40
CA GLY A 153 24.75 4.50 -24.01
C GLY A 153 25.79 3.78 -23.14
N ALA A 154 25.36 2.76 -22.40
CA ALA A 154 26.25 1.89 -21.60
C ALA A 154 26.88 0.74 -22.42
N SER A 155 26.54 0.61 -23.70
CA SER A 155 27.09 -0.44 -24.58
C SER A 155 28.24 0.09 -25.44
N ASP A 156 29.21 -0.77 -25.75
CA ASP A 156 30.36 -0.45 -26.61
C ASP A 156 29.99 -0.09 -28.06
N ALA A 157 28.71 -0.22 -28.42
CA ALA A 157 28.18 0.05 -29.76
C ALA A 157 27.96 1.54 -30.07
N GLY A 158 28.23 2.44 -29.10
CA GLY A 158 27.90 3.86 -29.20
C GLY A 158 26.42 4.08 -28.87
N GLY A 159 26.15 5.12 -28.08
CA GLY A 159 24.78 5.44 -27.65
C GLY A 159 23.84 5.73 -28.81
N ILE A 160 22.56 5.45 -28.63
CA ILE A 160 21.50 5.79 -29.60
C ILE A 160 20.90 7.15 -29.30
N SER A 161 20.30 7.79 -30.29
CA SER A 161 19.48 8.97 -30.09
C SER A 161 18.17 8.66 -29.35
N LYS A 162 17.57 9.68 -28.73
CA LYS A 162 16.24 9.54 -28.12
C LYS A 162 15.17 9.14 -29.15
N SER A 163 15.33 9.54 -30.41
CA SER A 163 14.39 9.19 -31.48
C SER A 163 14.46 7.70 -31.81
N GLU A 164 15.65 7.14 -31.89
CA GLU A 164 15.85 5.69 -32.09
C GLU A 164 15.32 4.90 -30.90
N ALA A 165 15.55 5.37 -29.67
CA ALA A 165 14.95 4.77 -28.49
C ALA A 165 13.41 4.80 -28.53
N HIS A 166 12.79 5.85 -29.08
CA HIS A 166 11.33 5.92 -29.27
C HIS A 166 10.85 4.91 -30.30
N ALA A 167 11.55 4.75 -31.42
CA ALA A 167 11.23 3.77 -32.47
C ALA A 167 11.27 2.32 -31.95
N ILE A 168 12.34 1.95 -31.24
CA ILE A 168 12.48 0.62 -30.63
C ILE A 168 11.32 0.31 -29.69
N VAL A 169 10.93 1.28 -28.85
CA VAL A 169 9.82 1.11 -27.90
C VAL A 169 8.48 1.10 -28.62
N ALA A 170 8.31 1.90 -29.66
CA ALA A 170 7.09 1.93 -30.47
C ALA A 170 6.82 0.56 -31.10
N GLU A 171 7.84 -0.04 -31.70
CA GLU A 171 7.79 -1.39 -32.26
C GLU A 171 7.49 -2.43 -31.17
N ARG A 172 8.25 -2.43 -30.07
CA ARG A 172 8.09 -3.39 -28.97
C ARG A 172 6.69 -3.38 -28.35
N PHE A 173 6.09 -2.20 -28.20
CA PHE A 173 4.77 -2.03 -27.57
C PHE A 173 3.62 -1.95 -28.57
N ASN A 174 3.89 -2.08 -29.87
CA ASN A 174 2.93 -1.95 -30.96
C ASN A 174 2.08 -0.66 -30.84
N VAL A 175 2.76 0.49 -30.70
CA VAL A 175 2.16 1.83 -30.61
C VAL A 175 2.89 2.79 -31.56
N SER A 176 2.31 3.95 -31.86
CA SER A 176 3.01 4.95 -32.65
C SER A 176 4.18 5.58 -31.90
N GLU A 177 5.24 5.95 -32.62
CA GLU A 177 6.38 6.70 -32.08
C GLU A 177 5.94 8.00 -31.39
N ASP A 178 4.96 8.72 -31.97
CA ASP A 178 4.39 9.92 -31.37
C ASP A 178 3.72 9.65 -30.00
N THR A 179 3.19 8.45 -29.79
CA THR A 179 2.64 8.06 -28.49
C THR A 179 3.74 7.85 -27.46
N VAL A 180 4.84 7.21 -27.86
CA VAL A 180 6.03 7.04 -27.01
C VAL A 180 6.66 8.39 -26.69
N LYS A 181 6.85 9.25 -27.69
CA LYS A 181 7.42 10.59 -27.56
C LYS A 181 6.61 11.46 -26.60
N ARG A 182 5.27 11.46 -26.73
CA ARG A 182 4.38 12.19 -25.80
C ARG A 182 4.49 11.65 -24.37
N ALA A 183 4.47 10.33 -24.21
CA ALA A 183 4.59 9.70 -22.89
C ALA A 183 5.96 9.99 -22.25
N HIS A 184 7.05 9.85 -23.01
CA HIS A 184 8.40 10.17 -22.60
C HIS A 184 8.50 11.63 -22.16
N LYS A 185 8.12 12.60 -23.01
CA LYS A 185 8.14 14.02 -22.68
C LYS A 185 7.37 14.36 -21.39
N LYS A 186 6.24 13.69 -21.16
CA LYS A 186 5.38 13.93 -19.99
C LYS A 186 5.97 13.40 -18.69
N TRP A 187 6.67 12.27 -18.72
CA TRP A 187 7.08 11.53 -17.51
C TRP A 187 8.60 11.43 -17.30
N GLU A 188 9.42 11.86 -18.27
CA GLU A 188 10.89 11.74 -18.23
C GLU A 188 11.50 12.25 -16.93
N ALA A 189 11.18 13.48 -16.51
CA ALA A 189 11.71 14.06 -15.28
C ALA A 189 11.36 13.22 -14.03
N HIS A 190 10.11 12.76 -13.94
CA HIS A 190 9.66 11.94 -12.81
C HIS A 190 10.33 10.57 -12.76
N GLU A 191 10.52 9.92 -13.91
CA GLU A 191 11.13 8.60 -13.96
C GLU A 191 12.67 8.67 -13.80
N MET A 192 13.32 9.72 -14.32
CA MET A 192 14.75 9.97 -14.09
C MET A 192 15.05 10.23 -12.61
N GLU A 193 14.23 11.04 -11.93
CA GLU A 193 14.39 11.26 -10.48
C GLU A 193 14.18 9.97 -9.68
N ARG A 194 13.23 9.12 -10.07
CA ARG A 194 13.06 7.80 -9.43
C ARG A 194 14.28 6.90 -9.62
N LEU A 195 14.88 6.90 -10.81
CA LEU A 195 16.11 6.14 -11.08
C LEU A 195 17.27 6.67 -10.24
N ARG A 196 17.36 7.99 -10.06
CA ARG A 196 18.36 8.64 -9.18
C ARG A 196 18.20 8.23 -7.72
N VAL A 197 16.98 8.33 -7.19
CA VAL A 197 16.69 7.89 -5.81
C VAL A 197 16.93 6.40 -5.62
N ALA A 198 16.70 5.59 -6.66
CA ALA A 198 16.96 4.16 -6.63
C ALA A 198 18.46 3.78 -6.79
N GLY A 199 19.37 4.76 -6.91
CA GLY A 199 20.81 4.52 -7.07
C GLY A 199 21.20 3.96 -8.45
N ALA A 200 20.36 4.14 -9.47
CA ALA A 200 20.61 3.64 -10.83
C ALA A 200 21.61 4.50 -11.63
N PHE A 201 22.04 5.64 -11.07
CA PHE A 201 23.18 6.41 -11.56
C PHE A 201 24.31 6.25 -10.55
N SER A 202 25.51 5.91 -11.00
CA SER A 202 26.70 6.02 -10.16
C SER A 202 26.83 7.48 -9.73
N GLU A 203 27.04 7.72 -8.44
CA GLU A 203 27.70 8.96 -8.03
C GLU A 203 29.01 8.98 -8.83
N ASN A 204 29.29 10.07 -9.53
CA ASN A 204 30.62 10.24 -10.10
C ASN A 204 31.60 10.15 -8.91
N GLU A 205 32.40 9.08 -8.89
CA GLU A 205 33.67 9.11 -8.17
C GLU A 205 34.46 10.29 -8.76
N ASP A 206 34.97 11.13 -7.85
CA ASP A 206 35.98 12.15 -8.04
C ASP A 206 35.54 13.51 -8.63
N ASP A 207 34.91 14.31 -7.77
CA ASP A 207 35.39 15.69 -7.48
C ASP A 207 36.75 15.61 -6.74
N ASP A 208 37.72 14.87 -7.29
CA ASP A 208 39.12 14.87 -6.87
C ASP A 208 39.98 15.37 -8.04
N LEU A 209 39.76 16.65 -8.38
CA LEU A 209 40.85 17.48 -8.88
C LEU A 209 41.49 18.18 -7.67
N GLY A 210 42.14 17.38 -6.83
CA GLY A 210 43.25 17.85 -6.02
C GLY A 210 44.49 18.06 -6.89
N ALA A 211 44.80 19.32 -7.21
CA ALA A 211 46.16 19.91 -7.25
C ALA A 211 46.11 21.37 -7.75
#